data_AF-A0A317KFK3-F1
#
_entry.id   AF-A0A317KFK3-F1
#
_cell.length_a   1.000
_cell.length_b   1.000
_cell.length_c   1.000
_cell.angle_alpha   90.00
_cell.angle_beta   90.00
_cell.angle_gamma   90.00
#
_symmetry.space_group_name_H-M   'P 1'
#
loop_
_entity.id
_entity.type
_entity.pdbx_description
1 polymer ?
#
loop_
_entity_poly.entity_id
_entity_poly.type
_entity_poly.pdbx_seq_one_letter_code
_entity_poly.pdbx_strand_id
1 'polypeptide(L)' 'GGADRAAAALTAAGVDPGARGESLTVEQFAAIAASAPAALTTGQ' A
#
# COMPACT_ATOMS: atom_id res chain seq x y z
N GLY A 1 -3.29 13.25 -5.56
CA GLY A 1 -3.74 12.04 -6.28
C GLY A 1 -3.39 10.82 -5.46
N GLY A 2 -4.37 10.01 -5.07
CA GLY A 2 -4.16 8.85 -4.19
C GLY A 2 -3.47 7.67 -4.90
N ALA A 3 -3.64 7.54 -6.22
CA ALA A 3 -3.08 6.44 -7.00
C ALA A 3 -1.54 6.43 -7.01
N ASP A 4 -0.91 7.60 -7.16
CA ASP A 4 0.55 7.75 -7.17
C ASP A 4 1.19 7.36 -5.83
N ARG A 5 0.58 7.80 -4.72
CA ARG A 5 1.00 7.45 -3.35
C ARG A 5 0.86 5.95 -3.08
N ALA A 6 -0.23 5.34 -3.55
CA ALA A 6 -0.45 3.91 -3.39
C ALA A 6 0.58 3.09 -4.19
N ALA A 7 0.84 3.46 -5.44
CA ALA A 7 1.85 2.81 -6.28
C ALA A 7 3.26 2.93 -5.68
N ALA A 8 3.60 4.07 -5.07
CA ALA A 8 4.87 4.25 -4.36
C ALA A 8 4.98 3.36 -3.11
N ALA A 9 3.91 3.21 -2.32
CA ALA A 9 3.90 2.33 -1.15
C ALA A 9 4.01 0.85 -1.54
N LEU A 10 3.34 0.44 -2.62
CA LEU A 10 3.42 -0.91 -3.19
C LEU A 10 4.85 -1.20 -3.67
N THR A 11 5.43 -0.29 -4.45
CA THR A 11 6.81 -0.40 -4.93
C THR A 11 7.82 -0.47 -3.78
N ALA A 12 7.66 0.35 -2.74
CA ALA A 12 8.54 0.34 -1.56
C ALA A 12 8.46 -0.98 -0.76
N ALA A 13 7.28 -1.60 -0.74
CA ALA A 13 7.07 -2.92 -0.13
C ALA A 13 7.50 -4.09 -1.04
N GLY A 14 8.01 -3.81 -2.25
CA GLY A 14 8.36 -4.84 -3.24
C GLY A 14 7.15 -5.55 -3.85
N VAL A 15 5.97 -4.93 -3.77
CA VAL A 15 4.71 -5.45 -4.31
C VAL A 15 4.43 -4.81 -5.66
N ASP A 16 4.04 -5.65 -6.63
CA ASP A 16 3.65 -5.17 -7.95
C ASP A 16 2.38 -4.28 -7.84
N PRO A 17 2.41 -3.02 -8.34
CA PRO A 17 1.26 -2.13 -8.25
C PRO A 17 0.08 -2.55 -9.16
N GLY A 18 0.31 -3.48 -10.09
CA GLY A 18 -0.72 -4.12 -10.91
C GLY A 18 -1.30 -5.40 -10.29
N ALA A 19 -0.72 -5.89 -9.18
CA ALA A 19 -1.24 -7.03 -8.45
C ALA A 19 -2.63 -6.73 -7.89
N ARG A 20 -3.56 -7.66 -8.08
CA ARG A 20 -4.88 -7.58 -7.45
C ARG A 20 -4.71 -7.86 -5.96
N GLY A 21 -5.37 -7.06 -5.11
CA GLY A 21 -5.30 -7.20 -3.66
C GLY A 21 -5.67 -8.60 -3.15
N GLU A 22 -6.48 -9.34 -3.90
CA GLU A 22 -6.86 -10.73 -3.62
C GLU A 22 -5.71 -11.75 -3.77
N SER A 23 -4.66 -11.40 -4.51
CA SER A 23 -3.45 -12.23 -4.66
C SER A 23 -2.36 -11.88 -3.65
N LEU A 24 -2.56 -10.83 -2.84
CA LEU A 24 -1.59 -10.40 -1.85
C LEU A 24 -1.70 -11.26 -0.59
N THR A 25 -0.55 -11.67 -0.06
CA THR A 25 -0.51 -12.36 1.24
C THR A 25 -0.63 -11.36 2.39
N VAL A 26 -0.97 -11.86 3.57
CA VAL A 26 -1.02 -11.04 4.80
C VAL A 26 0.33 -10.36 5.08
N GLU A 27 1.44 -11.05 4.82
CA GLU A 27 2.79 -10.48 4.99
C GLU A 27 3.06 -9.31 4.02
N GLN A 28 2.62 -9.43 2.77
CA GLN A 28 2.72 -8.34 1.79
C GLN A 28 1.85 -7.15 2.20
N PHE A 29 0.64 -7.41 2.71
CA PHE A 29 -0.23 -6.37 3.27
C PHE A 29 0.43 -5.63 4.42
N ALA A 30 1.08 -6.34 5.34
CA ALA A 30 1.81 -5.74 6.46
C ALA A 30 2.99 -4.88 5.98
N ALA A 31 3.75 -5.35 4.98
CA ALA A 31 4.85 -4.58 4.39
C ALA A 31 4.37 -3.29 3.70
N ILE A 32 3.25 -3.35 2.98
CA ILE A 32 2.61 -2.17 2.37
C ILE A 32 2.13 -1.21 3.45
N ALA A 33 1.48 -1.70 4.50
CA ALA A 33 1.00 -0.86 5.61
C ALA A 33 2.15 -0.18 6.35
N ALA A 34 3.28 -0.86 6.53
CA ALA A 34 4.50 -0.26 7.11
C ALA A 34 5.15 0.78 6.19
N SER A 35 5.02 0.61 4.87
CA SER A 35 5.57 1.53 3.86
C SER A 35 4.63 2.69 3.52
N ALA A 36 3.34 2.55 3.81
CA ALA A 36 2.37 3.60 3.61
C ALA A 36 2.59 4.70 4.65
N PRO A 37 2.71 5.97 4.24
CA PRO A 37 2.65 7.07 5.20
C PRO A 37 1.30 6.95 5.90
N ALA A 38 1.29 6.83 7.24
CA ALA A 38 0.09 6.69 8.05
C ALA A 38 -0.96 7.65 7.51
N ALA A 39 -1.95 7.09 6.80
CA ALA A 39 -3.01 7.88 6.23
C ALA A 39 -3.63 8.58 7.42
N LEU A 40 -3.41 9.89 7.51
CA LEU A 40 -4.01 10.73 8.52
C LEU A 40 -5.49 10.38 8.51
N THR A 41 -5.92 9.73 9.58
CA THR A 41 -7.31 9.59 9.95
C THR A 41 -7.82 11.01 10.13
N THR A 42 -8.24 11.63 9.04
CA THR A 42 -9.11 12.79 9.11
C THR A 42 -10.48 12.22 9.39
N GLY A 43 -10.76 12.03 10.69
CA GLY A 43 -12.12 12.25 11.14
C GLY A 43 -12.47 13.70 10.82
N GLN A 44 -13.29 13.90 9.79
CA GLN A 44 -14.19 15.03 9.63
C GLN A 44 -15.34 14.63 8.71
#